data_AF-A0A6P2AI19-F1
#
_entry.id   AF-A0A6P2AI19-F1
#
_cell.length_a   1.000
_cell.length_b   1.000
_cell.length_c   1.000
_cell.angle_alpha   90.00
_cell.angle_beta   90.00
_cell.angle_gamma   90.00
#
_symmetry.space_group_name_H-M   'P 1'
#
loop_
_entity.id
_entity.type
_entity.pdbx_description
1 polymer ?
#
loop_
_entity_poly.entity_id
_entity_poly.type
_entity_poly.pdbx_seq_one_letter_code
_entity_poly.pdbx_strand_id
1 'polypeptide(L)'
;MNKPSTLFSQFYSLDKLTNCYMIEIALDEYTDIFNEWDPAPFKRREIDPDLKLYLEGCSQEIPINYPIEIYFTIPHQVRNLVTEEEARDGLKNYFSFNIYFIKRNLKKTSIKILNYIFLGFVFLWVGISFS
;
A
#
# COMPACT_ATOMS: atom_id res chain seq x y z
N MET A 1 1.88 16.87 19.21
CA MET A 1 1.08 16.61 18.00
C MET A 1 1.37 17.73 17.01
N ASN A 2 2.11 17.44 15.94
CA ASN A 2 2.37 18.44 14.91
C ASN A 2 1.17 18.47 13.97
N LYS A 3 0.48 19.62 13.91
CA LYS A 3 -0.51 19.85 12.86
C LYS A 3 0.19 19.74 11.50
N PRO A 4 -0.45 19.14 10.49
CA PRO A 4 0.10 19.14 9.15
C PRO A 4 0.38 20.58 8.71
N SER A 5 1.51 20.79 8.04
CA SER A 5 1.92 22.10 7.56
C SER A 5 0.87 22.67 6.60
N THR A 6 0.77 23.99 6.50
CA THR A 6 -0.15 24.67 5.57
C THR A 6 0.03 24.25 4.10
N LEU A 7 1.22 23.76 3.74
CA LEU A 7 1.54 23.20 2.44
C LEU A 7 0.88 21.83 2.22
N PHE A 8 0.84 20.98 3.25
CA PHE A 8 0.25 19.63 3.17
C PHE A 8 -1.26 19.67 2.85
N SER A 9 -1.99 20.62 3.43
CA SER A 9 -3.40 20.85 3.12
C SER A 9 -3.67 21.41 1.72
N GLN A 10 -2.63 21.83 0.98
CA GLN A 10 -2.78 22.23 -0.43
C GLN A 10 -2.74 21.03 -1.37
N PHE A 11 -2.09 19.92 -0.98
CA PHE A 11 -1.93 18.73 -1.81
C PHE A 11 -2.90 17.60 -1.43
N TYR A 12 -3.30 17.51 -0.16
CA TYR A 12 -4.21 16.47 0.32
C TYR A 12 -5.46 17.06 0.98
N SER A 13 -6.61 16.73 0.41
CA SER A 13 -7.92 17.01 0.98
C SER A 13 -8.17 16.10 2.19
N LEU A 14 -8.62 16.64 3.31
CA LEU A 14 -9.11 15.85 4.44
C LEU A 14 -10.63 15.72 4.33
N ASP A 15 -11.13 14.50 4.19
CA ASP A 15 -12.55 14.25 4.35
C ASP A 15 -12.95 14.47 5.81
N LYS A 16 -13.82 15.44 6.05
CA LYS A 16 -14.29 15.75 7.41
C LYS A 16 -15.22 14.67 7.98
N LEU A 17 -15.83 13.84 7.14
CA LEU A 17 -16.75 12.79 7.56
C LEU A 17 -16.00 11.52 7.97
N THR A 18 -15.04 11.08 7.14
CA THR A 18 -14.27 9.86 7.38
C THR A 18 -12.96 10.11 8.13
N ASN A 19 -12.53 11.38 8.23
CA ASN A 19 -11.25 11.79 8.78
C ASN A 19 -10.06 11.12 8.06
N CYS A 20 -10.23 10.86 6.77
CA CYS A 20 -9.23 10.30 5.85
C CYS A 20 -8.60 11.39 5.00
N TYR A 21 -7.30 11.29 4.75
CA TYR A 21 -6.67 12.05 3.68
C TYR A 21 -6.97 11.39 2.34
N MET A 22 -7.45 12.18 1.39
CA MET A 22 -7.78 11.73 0.05
C MET A 22 -6.58 11.89 -0.88
N ILE A 23 -6.25 10.82 -1.61
CA ILE A 23 -5.37 10.84 -2.77
C ILE A 23 -6.26 10.85 -4.01
N GLU A 24 -6.38 12.00 -4.65
CA GLU A 24 -7.24 12.21 -5.81
C GLU A 24 -6.48 11.90 -7.11
N ILE A 25 -7.08 11.07 -7.96
CA ILE A 25 -6.52 10.64 -9.25
C ILE A 25 -7.63 10.72 -10.30
N ALA A 26 -7.37 11.44 -11.40
CA ALA A 26 -8.23 11.43 -12.58
C ALA A 26 -7.76 10.31 -13.52
N LEU A 27 -8.68 9.46 -13.96
CA LEU A 27 -8.45 8.39 -14.92
C LEU A 27 -9.22 8.71 -16.20
N ASP A 28 -8.70 8.30 -17.35
CA ASP A 28 -9.44 8.39 -18.61
C ASP A 28 -10.36 7.18 -18.75
N GLU A 29 -9.89 5.99 -18.36
CA GLU A 29 -10.65 4.74 -18.34
C GLU A 29 -10.36 3.89 -17.08
N TYR A 30 -11.22 2.92 -16.77
CA TYR A 30 -10.99 2.01 -15.62
C TYR A 30 -9.74 1.14 -15.78
N THR A 31 -9.31 0.89 -17.02
CA THR A 31 -8.13 0.09 -17.36
C THR A 31 -6.85 0.73 -16.85
N ASP A 32 -6.80 2.05 -16.74
CA ASP A 32 -5.62 2.84 -16.35
C ASP A 32 -5.16 2.53 -14.92
N ILE A 33 -6.03 1.92 -14.11
CA ILE A 33 -5.68 1.45 -12.77
C ILE A 33 -4.67 0.30 -12.83
N PHE A 34 -4.66 -0.44 -13.93
CA PHE A 34 -3.99 -1.73 -14.03
C PHE A 34 -2.92 -1.75 -15.11
N ASN A 35 -1.92 -2.61 -14.91
CA ASN A 35 -0.84 -2.80 -15.87
C ASN A 35 -1.36 -3.38 -17.19
N GLU A 36 -1.19 -2.63 -18.28
CA GLU A 36 -1.62 -3.04 -19.63
C GLU A 36 -0.92 -4.31 -20.13
N TRP A 37 0.31 -4.56 -19.68
CA TRP A 37 1.12 -5.71 -20.07
C TRP A 37 0.76 -6.98 -19.31
N ASP A 38 -0.10 -6.89 -18.28
CA ASP A 38 -0.55 -8.04 -17.51
C ASP A 38 -1.81 -8.66 -18.15
N PRO A 39 -1.72 -9.86 -18.75
CA PRO A 39 -2.85 -10.50 -19.40
C PRO A 39 -3.89 -11.04 -18.39
N ALA A 40 -3.66 -10.93 -17.08
CA ALA A 40 -4.61 -11.36 -16.07
C ALA A 40 -5.95 -10.60 -16.18
N PRO A 41 -7.08 -11.22 -15.78
CA PRO A 41 -8.34 -10.50 -15.64
C PRO A 41 -8.24 -9.46 -14.51
N PHE A 42 -9.01 -8.36 -14.57
CA PHE A 42 -8.94 -7.23 -13.62
C PHE A 42 -8.86 -7.66 -12.14
N LYS A 43 -9.61 -8.69 -11.75
CA LYS A 43 -9.64 -9.21 -10.37
C LYS A 43 -8.28 -9.70 -9.85
N ARG A 44 -7.31 -9.96 -10.72
CA ARG A 44 -5.98 -10.49 -10.41
C ARG A 44 -4.85 -9.69 -11.05
N ARG A 45 -5.18 -8.63 -11.77
CA ARG A 45 -4.21 -7.84 -12.52
C ARG A 45 -3.39 -6.99 -11.55
N GLU A 46 -2.11 -6.82 -11.86
CA GLU A 46 -1.27 -5.87 -11.14
C GLU A 46 -1.73 -4.42 -11.38
N ILE A 47 -1.59 -3.59 -10.35
CA ILE A 47 -1.78 -2.14 -10.49
C ILE A 47 -0.68 -1.60 -11.41
N ASP A 48 -1.02 -0.60 -12.22
CA ASP A 48 -0.07 0.10 -13.07
C ASP A 48 1.16 0.59 -12.27
N PRO A 49 2.40 0.40 -12.75
CA PRO A 49 3.60 0.78 -12.04
C PRO A 49 3.69 2.28 -11.70
N ASP A 50 3.20 3.15 -12.57
CA ASP A 50 3.25 4.60 -12.37
C ASP A 50 2.20 5.01 -11.34
N LEU A 51 0.98 4.45 -11.43
CA LEU A 51 -0.04 4.64 -10.40
C LEU A 51 0.44 4.16 -9.03
N LYS A 52 1.09 2.99 -8.98
CA LYS A 52 1.66 2.45 -7.75
C LYS A 52 2.72 3.39 -7.18
N LEU A 53 3.64 3.86 -8.00
CA LEU A 53 4.72 4.77 -7.56
C LEU A 53 4.15 6.08 -7.01
N TYR A 54 3.12 6.63 -7.66
CA TYR A 54 2.42 7.83 -7.19
C TYR A 54 1.77 7.59 -5.82
N LEU A 55 0.99 6.50 -5.67
CA LEU A 55 0.35 6.15 -4.40
C LEU A 55 1.36 5.93 -3.28
N GLU A 56 2.49 5.27 -3.57
CA GLU A 56 3.58 5.08 -2.60
C GLU A 56 4.20 6.42 -2.19
N GLY A 57 4.46 7.33 -3.13
CA GLY A 57 4.95 8.68 -2.84
C GLY A 57 4.00 9.45 -1.91
N CYS A 58 2.71 9.47 -2.23
CA CYS A 58 1.71 10.11 -1.38
C CYS A 58 1.63 9.48 0.02
N SER A 59 1.68 8.14 0.10
CA SER A 59 1.62 7.43 1.38
C SER A 59 2.80 7.74 2.31
N GLN A 60 3.96 8.14 1.77
CA GLN A 60 5.12 8.54 2.56
C GLN A 60 4.99 9.95 3.14
N GLU A 61 4.25 10.82 2.46
CA GLU A 61 3.98 12.18 2.91
C GLU A 61 2.83 12.23 3.93
N ILE A 62 1.81 11.39 3.75
CA ILE A 62 0.66 11.33 4.65
C ILE A 62 1.08 10.73 6.01
N PRO A 63 0.80 11.40 7.14
CA PRO A 63 1.21 10.86 8.44
C PRO A 63 0.50 9.54 8.74
N ILE A 64 1.27 8.54 9.18
CA ILE A 64 0.83 7.16 9.48
C ILE A 64 -0.39 7.04 10.41
N ASN A 65 -0.67 8.07 11.20
CA ASN A 65 -1.80 8.12 12.15
C ASN A 65 -3.14 8.44 11.48
N TYR A 66 -3.14 8.81 10.20
CA TYR A 66 -4.34 9.11 9.44
C TYR A 66 -4.63 7.98 8.44
N PRO A 67 -5.90 7.54 8.34
CA PRO A 67 -6.31 6.68 7.25
C PRO A 67 -6.22 7.41 5.91
N ILE A 68 -6.03 6.63 4.85
CA ILE A 68 -5.92 7.10 3.47
C ILE A 68 -7.13 6.59 2.70
N GLU A 69 -7.72 7.48 1.90
CA GLU A 69 -8.72 7.15 0.91
C GLU A 69 -8.16 7.44 -0.49
N ILE A 70 -8.42 6.54 -1.44
CA ILE A 70 -8.04 6.72 -2.85
C ILE A 70 -9.30 7.12 -3.60
N TYR A 71 -9.28 8.31 -4.21
CA TYR A 71 -10.44 8.89 -4.89
C TYR A 71 -10.19 8.95 -6.39
N PHE A 72 -10.77 8.00 -7.12
CA PHE A 72 -10.71 7.96 -8.58
C PHE A 72 -11.85 8.74 -9.21
N THR A 73 -11.53 9.67 -10.11
CA THR A 73 -12.49 10.39 -10.95
C THR A 73 -12.42 9.87 -12.37
N ILE A 74 -13.57 9.55 -12.96
CA ILE A 74 -13.68 9.04 -14.33
C ILE A 74 -14.68 9.88 -15.15
N PRO A 75 -14.41 10.12 -16.46
CA PRO A 75 -15.37 10.75 -17.36
C PRO A 75 -16.72 10.01 -17.38
N HIS A 76 -17.81 10.78 -17.33
CA HIS A 76 -19.15 10.20 -17.29
C HIS A 76 -19.46 9.31 -18.52
N GLN A 77 -18.82 9.58 -19.66
CA GLN A 77 -19.02 8.89 -20.92
C GLN A 77 -18.59 7.42 -20.88
N VAL A 78 -17.56 7.09 -20.08
CA VAL A 78 -17.01 5.73 -19.97
C VAL A 78 -17.52 5.01 -18.72
N ARG A 79 -18.41 5.64 -17.94
CA ARG A 79 -18.93 5.08 -16.69
C ARG A 79 -19.65 3.75 -16.95
N ASN A 80 -19.21 2.70 -16.27
CA ASN A 80 -19.81 1.38 -16.32
C ASN A 80 -19.78 0.74 -14.93
N LEU A 81 -20.95 0.46 -14.36
CA LEU A 81 -21.07 -0.06 -13.00
C LEU A 81 -20.42 -1.44 -12.82
N VAL A 82 -20.50 -2.31 -13.84
CA VAL A 82 -19.89 -3.64 -13.79
C VAL A 82 -18.37 -3.52 -13.78
N THR A 83 -17.81 -2.71 -14.69
CA THR A 83 -16.36 -2.46 -14.75
C THR A 83 -15.87 -1.75 -13.50
N GLU A 84 -16.66 -0.83 -12.93
CA GLU A 84 -16.34 -0.15 -11.67
C GLU A 84 -16.25 -1.12 -10.49
N GLU A 85 -17.21 -2.04 -10.36
CA GLU A 85 -17.16 -3.08 -9.32
C GLU A 85 -15.95 -4.02 -9.51
N GLU A 86 -15.67 -4.43 -10.75
CA GLU A 86 -14.51 -5.28 -11.05
C GLU A 86 -13.18 -4.57 -10.76
N ALA A 87 -13.07 -3.29 -11.11
CA ALA A 87 -11.88 -2.49 -10.81
C ALA A 87 -11.69 -2.34 -9.30
N ARG A 88 -12.78 -2.06 -8.56
CA ARG A 88 -12.77 -1.95 -7.10
C ARG A 88 -12.34 -3.25 -6.43
N ASP A 89 -12.84 -4.39 -6.92
CA ASP A 89 -12.45 -5.71 -6.43
C ASP A 89 -10.99 -6.04 -6.77
N GLY A 90 -10.53 -5.72 -7.99
CA GLY A 90 -9.14 -5.86 -8.41
C GLY A 90 -8.18 -5.10 -7.49
N LEU A 91 -8.48 -3.82 -7.21
CA LEU A 91 -7.69 -2.97 -6.32
C LEU A 91 -7.62 -3.55 -4.89
N LYS A 92 -8.77 -3.95 -4.33
CA LYS A 92 -8.85 -4.57 -3.00
C LYS A 92 -8.05 -5.87 -2.94
N ASN A 93 -8.16 -6.71 -3.95
CA ASN A 93 -7.44 -7.98 -4.04
C ASN A 93 -5.94 -7.74 -4.12
N TYR A 94 -5.49 -6.78 -4.94
CA TYR A 94 -4.09 -6.40 -5.06
C TYR A 94 -3.49 -6.02 -3.70
N PHE A 95 -4.11 -5.07 -2.99
CA PHE A 95 -3.59 -4.63 -1.69
C PHE A 95 -3.67 -5.73 -0.62
N SER A 96 -4.76 -6.51 -0.61
CA SER A 96 -4.90 -7.63 0.32
C SER A 96 -3.83 -8.69 0.12
N PHE A 97 -3.53 -9.01 -1.14
CA PHE A 97 -2.46 -9.94 -1.51
C PHE A 97 -1.08 -9.42 -1.12
N ASN A 98 -0.79 -8.15 -1.39
CA ASN A 98 0.46 -7.51 -1.02
C ASN A 98 0.67 -7.50 0.51
N ILE A 99 -0.35 -7.12 1.28
CA ILE A 99 -0.29 -7.15 2.76
C ILE A 99 -0.02 -8.58 3.26
N TYR A 100 -0.70 -9.57 2.69
CA TYR A 100 -0.47 -10.98 3.03
C TYR A 100 0.98 -11.39 2.76
N PHE A 101 1.52 -11.03 1.60
CA PHE A 101 2.89 -11.36 1.22
C PHE A 101 3.93 -10.68 2.12
N ILE A 102 3.76 -9.38 2.39
CA ILE A 102 4.62 -8.61 3.30
C ILE A 102 4.62 -9.23 4.69
N LYS A 103 3.44 -9.51 5.28
CA LYS A 103 3.34 -10.14 6.60
C LYS A 103 4.02 -11.51 6.65
N ARG A 104 3.85 -12.31 5.60
CA ARG A 104 4.52 -13.63 5.48
C ARG A 104 6.03 -13.48 5.45
N ASN A 105 6.56 -12.50 4.72
CA ASN A 105 8.00 -12.24 4.64
C ASN A 105 8.56 -11.71 5.96
N LEU A 106 7.86 -10.79 6.62
CA LEU A 106 8.22 -10.31 7.95
C LEU A 106 8.34 -11.47 8.94
N LYS A 107 7.36 -12.38 8.99
CA LYS A 107 7.41 -13.56 9.86
C LYS A 107 8.64 -14.44 9.58
N LYS A 108 8.96 -14.69 8.31
CA LYS A 108 10.15 -15.46 7.92
C LYS A 108 11.43 -14.75 8.38
N THR A 109 11.51 -13.44 8.22
CA THR A 109 12.68 -12.65 8.63
C THR A 109 12.83 -12.62 10.15
N SER A 110 11.74 -12.46 10.91
CA SER A 110 11.77 -12.49 12.38
C SER A 110 12.28 -13.83 12.93
N ILE A 111 11.89 -14.95 12.32
CA ILE A 111 12.39 -16.27 12.72
C ILE A 111 13.91 -16.38 12.50
N LYS A 112 14.43 -15.86 11.37
CA LYS A 112 15.87 -15.84 11.12
C LYS A 112 16.62 -14.98 12.14
N ILE A 113 16.09 -13.81 12.47
CA ILE A 113 16.66 -12.92 13.50
C ILE A 113 16.75 -13.64 14.84
N LEU A 114 15.69 -14.33 15.26
CA LEU A 114 15.68 -15.09 16.51
C LEU A 114 16.74 -16.18 16.52
N ASN A 115 16.93 -16.91 15.40
CA ASN A 115 17.97 -17.92 15.29
C ASN A 115 19.38 -17.32 15.41
N TYR A 116 19.63 -16.13 14.83
CA TYR A 116 20.92 -15.44 14.97
C TYR A 116 21.16 -14.94 16.39
N ILE A 117 20.13 -14.40 17.06
CA ILE A 117 20.21 -14.01 18.47
C ILE A 117 20.55 -15.22 19.35
N PHE A 118 19.87 -16.35 19.12
CA PHE A 118 20.14 -17.59 19.84
C PHE A 118 21.59 -18.07 19.64
N LEU A 119 22.07 -18.08 18.40
CA LEU A 119 23.45 -18.46 18.10
C LEU A 119 24.46 -17.53 18.78
N GLY A 120 24.17 -16.22 18.84
CA GLY A 120 24.98 -15.25 19.57
C GLY A 120 25.05 -15.56 21.07
N PHE A 121 23.91 -15.89 21.71
CA PHE A 121 23.90 -16.32 23.11
C PHE A 121 24.68 -17.61 23.35
N VAL A 122 24.62 -18.58 22.43
CA VAL A 122 25.41 -19.81 22.50
C VAL A 122 26.92 -19.48 22.49
N PHE A 123 27.37 -18.60 21.59
CA PHE A 123 28.78 -18.20 21.56
C PHE A 123 29.24 -17.48 22.82
N LEU A 124 28.43 -16.55 23.36
CA LEU A 124 28.73 -15.86 24.61
C LEU A 124 28.82 -16.85 25.79
N TRP A 125 27.90 -17.82 25.84
CA TRP A 125 27.87 -18.82 26.90
C TRP A 125 29.10 -19.74 26.87
N VAL A 126 29.53 -20.14 25.67
CA VAL A 126 30.79 -20.89 25.47
C VAL A 126 31.97 -20.04 25.94
N GLY A 127 32.08 -18.77 25.52
CA GLY A 127 33.18 -17.90 25.92
C GLY A 127 33.32 -17.73 27.43
N ILE A 128 32.19 -17.59 28.15
CA ILE A 128 32.19 -17.47 29.62
C ILE A 128 32.60 -18.79 30.29
N SER A 129 32.17 -19.93 29.74
CA SER A 129 32.43 -21.24 30.34
C SER A 129 33.89 -21.70 30.20
N PHE A 130 34.62 -21.13 29.24
CA PHE A 130 36.05 -21.41 28.99
C PHE A 130 36.99 -20.29 29.45
N SER A 131 36.48 -19.24 30.09
CA SER A 131 37.26 -18.15 30.70
C SER A 131 37.32 -18.30 32.22
#